data_AF-A0A3R6X7Z3-F1
#
_entry.id   AF-A0A3R6X7Z3-F1
#
_cell.length_a   1.000
_cell.length_b   1.000
_cell.length_c   1.000
_cell.angle_alpha   90.00
_cell.angle_beta   90.00
_cell.angle_gamma   90.00
#
_symmetry.space_group_name_H-M   'P 1'
#
loop_
_entity.id
_entity.type
_entity.pdbx_description
1 polymer ?
#
loop_
_entity_poly.entity_id
_entity_poly.type
_entity_poly.pdbx_seq_one_letter_code
_entity_poly.pdbx_strand_id
1 'polypeptide(L)'
;MAIINLRDYYPFYTSDYFMEVPEDVVEMFKEFDRKEAAYRLRTYRHKAYYSLDRNDGIEHEALFVAFSPYELYERKVTIQELYTAISRLPDKQAKRIYAHFILGLTKQDIARAEGVDEKVVRLAIERGLRNLEKILKKFL
;
A
#
# COMPACT_ATOMS: atom_id res chain seq x y z
N MET A 1 -34.62 -11.66 -26.57
CA MET A 1 -34.73 -12.70 -25.54
C MET A 1 -33.76 -13.79 -25.92
N ALA A 2 -32.99 -14.27 -24.97
CA ALA A 2 -31.94 -15.26 -25.16
C ALA A 2 -32.06 -16.32 -24.06
N ILE A 3 -31.74 -17.57 -24.39
CA ILE A 3 -31.74 -18.68 -23.44
C ILE A 3 -30.33 -18.83 -22.88
N ILE A 4 -30.20 -18.77 -21.56
CA ILE A 4 -28.93 -19.02 -20.86
C ILE A 4 -29.05 -20.25 -19.96
N ASN A 5 -27.92 -20.91 -19.68
CA ASN A 5 -27.83 -21.95 -18.67
C ASN A 5 -27.31 -21.34 -17.36
N LEU A 6 -28.08 -21.42 -16.27
CA LEU A 6 -27.66 -20.86 -14.98
C LEU A 6 -26.46 -21.58 -14.38
N ARG A 7 -26.22 -22.84 -14.78
CA ARG A 7 -25.05 -23.62 -14.35
C ARG A 7 -23.73 -22.97 -14.72
N ASP A 8 -23.68 -22.24 -15.83
CA ASP A 8 -22.45 -21.61 -16.32
C ASP A 8 -22.01 -20.43 -15.43
N TYR A 9 -22.95 -19.84 -14.70
CA TYR A 9 -22.73 -18.64 -13.88
C TYR A 9 -22.72 -18.92 -12.37
N TYR A 10 -23.42 -19.95 -11.93
CA TYR A 10 -23.70 -20.20 -10.52
C TYR A 10 -23.23 -21.59 -10.08
N PRO A 11 -22.23 -21.69 -9.18
CA PRO A 11 -21.62 -22.96 -8.78
C PRO A 11 -22.55 -23.96 -8.07
N PHE A 12 -23.71 -23.50 -7.60
CA PHE A 12 -24.65 -24.32 -6.83
C PHE A 12 -25.62 -25.14 -7.70
N TYR A 13 -25.72 -24.86 -9.00
CA TYR A 13 -26.49 -25.71 -9.92
C TYR A 13 -25.68 -26.93 -10.34
N THR A 14 -26.14 -28.12 -9.99
CA THR A 14 -25.47 -29.39 -10.34
C THR A 14 -25.93 -29.95 -11.68
N SER A 15 -27.12 -29.59 -12.14
CA SER A 15 -27.70 -29.96 -13.43
C SER A 15 -27.95 -28.72 -14.29
N ASP A 16 -28.06 -28.91 -15.61
CA ASP A 16 -28.34 -27.83 -16.54
C ASP A 16 -29.74 -27.25 -16.27
N TYR A 17 -29.83 -25.93 -16.23
CA TYR A 17 -31.07 -25.20 -15.98
C TYR A 17 -31.16 -24.02 -16.94
N PHE A 18 -31.99 -24.19 -17.97
CA PHE A 18 -32.18 -23.19 -19.02
C PHE A 18 -33.28 -22.20 -18.64
N MET A 19 -32.99 -20.91 -18.78
CA MET A 19 -33.95 -19.84 -18.54
C MET A 19 -33.88 -18.83 -19.69
N GLU A 20 -35.05 -18.33 -20.09
CA GLU A 20 -35.16 -17.24 -21.07
C GLU A 20 -35.04 -15.89 -20.37
N VAL A 21 -34.15 -15.05 -20.88
CA VAL A 21 -33.77 -13.78 -20.25
C VAL A 21 -33.68 -12.69 -21.31
N PRO A 22 -33.97 -11.41 -20.98
CA PRO A 22 -33.74 -10.29 -21.89
C PRO A 22 -32.29 -10.18 -22.36
N GLU A 23 -32.08 -9.62 -23.56
CA GLU A 23 -30.75 -9.47 -24.16
C GLU A 23 -29.83 -8.59 -23.29
N ASP A 24 -30.38 -7.55 -22.68
CA ASP A 24 -29.68 -6.62 -21.79
C ASP A 24 -29.00 -7.35 -20.61
N VAL A 25 -29.63 -8.42 -20.11
CA VAL A 25 -29.07 -9.21 -19.01
C VAL A 25 -27.91 -10.08 -19.50
N VAL A 26 -27.99 -10.59 -20.74
CA VAL A 26 -26.87 -11.33 -21.36
C VAL A 26 -25.67 -10.42 -21.59
N GLU A 27 -25.91 -9.17 -22.01
CA GLU A 27 -24.86 -8.18 -22.15
C GLU A 27 -24.21 -7.83 -20.80
N MET A 28 -25.03 -7.67 -19.75
CA MET A 28 -24.56 -7.44 -18.39
C MET A 28 -23.63 -8.56 -17.91
N PHE A 29 -23.96 -9.84 -18.15
CA PHE A 29 -23.08 -10.95 -17.80
C PHE A 29 -21.75 -10.90 -18.55
N LYS A 30 -21.75 -10.63 -19.86
CA LYS A 30 -20.52 -10.47 -20.66
C LYS A 30 -19.67 -9.31 -20.16
N GLU A 31 -20.28 -8.20 -19.76
CA GLU A 31 -19.56 -7.06 -19.20
C GLU A 31 -18.92 -7.41 -17.86
N PHE A 32 -19.64 -8.16 -17.01
CA PHE A 32 -19.11 -8.65 -15.74
C PHE A 32 -17.87 -9.54 -15.95
N ASP A 33 -17.92 -10.51 -16.86
CA ASP A 33 -16.78 -11.39 -17.16
C ASP A 33 -15.54 -10.61 -17.62
N ARG A 34 -15.75 -9.60 -18.48
CA ARG A 34 -14.67 -8.71 -18.94
C ARG A 34 -14.08 -7.91 -17.78
N LYS A 35 -14.92 -7.37 -16.90
CA LYS A 35 -14.49 -6.60 -15.72
C LYS A 35 -13.71 -7.50 -14.74
N GLU A 36 -14.19 -8.72 -14.51
CA GLU A 36 -13.53 -9.68 -13.63
C GLU A 36 -12.18 -10.13 -14.20
N ALA A 37 -12.10 -10.43 -15.49
CA ALA A 37 -10.83 -10.74 -16.16
C ALA A 37 -9.83 -9.57 -16.07
N ALA A 38 -10.28 -8.34 -16.31
CA ALA A 38 -9.46 -7.14 -16.16
C ALA A 38 -9.02 -6.91 -14.71
N TYR A 39 -9.87 -7.21 -13.73
CA TYR A 39 -9.51 -7.18 -12.30
C TYR A 39 -8.42 -8.22 -12.00
N ARG A 40 -8.62 -9.49 -12.35
CA ARG A 40 -7.63 -10.56 -12.15
C ARG A 40 -6.27 -10.25 -12.79
N LEU A 41 -6.27 -9.69 -14.00
CA LEU A 41 -5.05 -9.26 -14.70
C LEU A 41 -4.33 -8.12 -13.97
N ARG A 42 -5.07 -7.13 -13.44
CA ARG A 42 -4.50 -6.06 -12.62
C ARG A 42 -3.89 -6.61 -11.34
N THR A 43 -4.61 -7.48 -10.63
CA THR A 43 -4.11 -8.13 -9.41
C THR A 43 -2.83 -8.90 -9.68
N TYR A 44 -2.76 -9.69 -10.76
CA TYR A 44 -1.55 -10.42 -11.17
C TYR A 44 -0.39 -9.47 -11.50
N ARG A 45 -0.63 -8.47 -12.36
CA ARG A 45 0.40 -7.50 -12.80
C ARG A 45 1.03 -6.77 -11.63
N HIS A 46 0.22 -6.38 -10.64
CA HIS A 46 0.67 -5.65 -9.46
C HIS A 46 1.03 -6.56 -8.28
N LYS A 47 0.93 -7.90 -8.43
CA LYS A 47 1.13 -8.89 -7.37
C LYS A 47 0.33 -8.57 -6.09
N ALA A 48 -0.87 -8.01 -6.26
CA ALA A 48 -1.72 -7.51 -5.18
C ALA A 48 -2.55 -8.64 -4.54
N TYR A 49 -1.92 -9.78 -4.29
CA TYR A 49 -2.53 -10.92 -3.60
C TYR A 49 -2.39 -10.70 -2.10
N TYR A 50 -3.30 -9.92 -1.52
CA TYR A 50 -3.36 -9.71 -0.09
C TYR A 50 -4.37 -10.69 0.50
N SER A 51 -3.88 -11.61 1.33
CA SER A 51 -4.75 -12.34 2.25
C SER A 51 -4.94 -11.49 3.49
N LEU A 52 -6.18 -11.44 3.93
CA LEU A 52 -6.55 -10.98 5.25
C LEU A 52 -5.75 -11.76 6.34
N ASP A 53 -5.60 -13.08 6.18
CA ASP A 53 -4.82 -13.94 7.09
C ASP A 53 -3.28 -13.79 7.05
N ARG A 54 -2.74 -12.73 6.44
CA ARG A 54 -1.27 -12.55 6.34
C ARG A 54 -0.62 -12.21 7.68
N ASN A 55 -1.42 -11.76 8.66
CA ASN A 55 -0.98 -11.34 9.99
C ASN A 55 0.17 -10.31 9.97
N ASP A 56 0.22 -9.49 8.92
CA ASP A 56 1.19 -8.39 8.74
C ASP A 56 0.65 -7.04 9.23
N GLY A 57 -0.52 -7.04 9.88
CA GLY A 57 -1.15 -5.88 10.51
C GLY A 57 -2.03 -5.04 9.59
N ILE A 58 -2.04 -5.30 8.27
CA ILE A 58 -2.82 -4.51 7.30
C ILE A 58 -4.33 -4.53 7.61
N GLU A 59 -4.86 -5.67 8.03
CA GLU A 59 -6.28 -5.77 8.40
C GLU A 59 -6.61 -4.90 9.61
N HIS A 60 -5.75 -4.97 10.62
CA HIS A 60 -5.97 -4.25 11.86
C HIS A 60 -5.88 -2.74 11.65
N GLU A 61 -5.01 -2.28 10.76
CA GLU A 61 -4.93 -0.87 10.35
C GLU A 61 -6.10 -0.43 9.46
N ALA A 62 -6.64 -1.32 8.61
CA ALA A 62 -7.75 -1.01 7.71
C ALA A 62 -9.11 -0.97 8.43
N LEU A 63 -9.28 -1.76 9.49
CA LEU A 63 -10.48 -1.75 10.32
C LEU A 63 -10.45 -0.55 11.27
N PHE A 64 -11.57 0.17 11.39
CA PHE A 64 -11.73 1.27 12.36
C PHE A 64 -11.87 0.71 13.80
N VAL A 65 -10.82 0.06 14.32
CA VAL A 65 -10.73 -0.43 15.69
C VAL A 65 -10.01 0.62 16.54
N ALA A 66 -10.51 0.87 17.74
CA ALA A 66 -9.80 1.71 18.70
C ALA A 66 -8.54 0.97 19.18
N PHE A 67 -7.37 1.60 19.05
CA PHE A 67 -6.10 1.05 19.55
C PHE A 67 -6.19 0.78 21.06
N SER A 68 -5.64 -0.36 21.47
CA SER A 68 -5.44 -0.66 22.88
C SER A 68 -4.41 0.29 23.50
N PRO A 69 -4.45 0.52 24.83
CA PRO A 69 -3.44 1.33 25.52
C PRO A 69 -2.01 0.85 25.29
N TYR A 70 -1.83 -0.47 25.16
CA TYR A 70 -0.53 -1.08 24.91
C TYR A 70 0.00 -0.73 23.52
N GLU A 71 -0.82 -0.82 22.47
CA GLU A 71 -0.44 -0.45 21.10
C GLU A 71 -0.14 1.04 20.97
N LEU A 72 -0.90 1.90 21.66
CA LEU A 72 -0.62 3.34 21.72
C LEU A 72 0.75 3.61 22.35
N TYR A 73 1.09 2.88 23.41
CA TYR A 73 2.39 2.98 24.06
C TYR A 73 3.51 2.48 23.14
N GLU A 74 3.36 1.32 22.52
CA GLU A 74 4.36 0.79 21.57
C GLU A 74 4.61 1.77 20.43
N ARG A 75 3.56 2.28 19.77
CA ARG A 75 3.68 3.29 18.71
C ARG A 75 4.41 4.54 19.19
N LYS A 76 4.10 5.01 20.40
CA LYS A 76 4.79 6.17 21.00
C LYS A 76 6.29 5.90 21.17
N VAL A 77 6.65 4.74 21.72
CA VAL A 77 8.06 4.34 21.91
C VAL A 77 8.77 4.22 20.57
N THR A 78 8.18 3.52 19.59
CA THR A 78 8.75 3.37 18.25
C THR A 78 8.98 4.72 17.56
N ILE A 79 8.04 5.65 17.67
CA ILE A 79 8.19 7.01 17.12
C ILE A 79 9.34 7.75 17.81
N GLN A 80 9.46 7.65 19.14
CA GLN A 80 10.55 8.28 19.89
C GLN A 80 11.92 7.72 19.49
N GLU A 81 12.03 6.40 19.33
CA GLU A 81 13.26 5.75 18.86
C GLU A 81 13.63 6.20 17.45
N LEU A 82 12.66 6.31 16.55
CA LEU A 82 12.87 6.80 15.19
C LEU A 82 13.41 8.24 15.20
N TYR A 83 12.79 9.14 15.96
CA TYR A 83 13.28 10.53 16.08
C TYR A 83 14.67 10.60 16.71
N THR A 84 14.95 9.74 17.67
CA THR A 84 16.28 9.61 18.30
C THR A 84 17.31 9.10 17.31
N ALA A 85 16.95 8.19 16.41
CA ALA A 85 17.84 7.71 15.36
C ALA A 85 18.11 8.80 14.30
N ILE A 86 17.09 9.57 13.92
CA ILE A 86 17.23 10.70 12.99
C ILE A 86 18.15 11.79 13.56
N SER A 87 18.02 12.12 14.85
CA SER A 87 18.86 13.15 15.48
C SER A 87 20.33 12.78 15.60
N ARG A 88 20.67 11.48 15.51
CA ARG A 88 22.05 10.98 15.45
C ARG A 88 22.69 11.08 14.08
N LEU A 89 21.93 11.39 13.03
CA LEU A 89 22.48 11.62 11.70
C LEU A 89 23.16 13.00 11.61
N PRO A 90 24.07 13.20 10.64
CA PRO A 90 24.58 14.53 10.31
C PRO A 90 23.43 15.51 10.02
N ASP A 91 23.53 16.74 10.54
CA ASP A 91 22.46 17.74 10.54
C ASP A 91 21.78 17.94 9.17
N LYS A 92 22.56 18.09 8.09
CA LYS A 92 22.01 18.20 6.73
C LYS A 92 21.26 16.96 6.25
N GLN A 93 21.72 15.75 6.61
CA GLN A 93 21.05 14.51 6.25
C GLN A 93 19.73 14.37 7.04
N ALA A 94 19.77 14.64 8.34
CA ALA A 94 18.61 14.61 9.22
C ALA A 94 17.51 15.57 8.73
N LYS A 95 17.87 16.83 8.46
CA LYS A 95 16.94 17.86 7.97
C LYS A 95 16.31 17.49 6.62
N ARG A 96 17.11 17.01 5.67
CA ARG A 96 16.61 16.59 4.34
C ARG A 96 15.70 15.35 4.42
N ILE A 97 16.00 14.40 5.29
CA ILE A 97 15.15 13.22 5.54
C ILE A 97 13.83 13.65 6.18
N TYR A 98 13.88 14.50 7.21
CA TYR A 98 12.69 15.01 7.88
C TYR A 98 11.80 15.80 6.92
N ALA A 99 12.39 16.71 6.13
CA ALA A 99 11.69 17.47 5.11
C ALA A 99 10.99 16.56 4.08
N HIS A 100 11.66 15.52 3.60
CA HIS A 100 11.10 14.65 2.56
C HIS A 100 10.01 13.70 3.08
N PHE A 101 10.27 12.99 4.18
CA PHE A 101 9.40 11.91 4.65
C PHE A 101 8.36 12.34 5.69
N ILE A 102 8.67 13.35 6.52
CA ILE A 102 7.75 13.80 7.59
C ILE A 102 6.94 15.01 7.13
N LEU A 103 7.57 15.97 6.43
CA LEU A 103 6.87 17.16 5.91
C LEU A 103 6.32 16.98 4.49
N GLY A 104 6.66 15.89 3.80
CA GLY A 104 6.16 15.61 2.45
C GLY A 104 6.73 16.50 1.34
N LEU A 105 7.83 17.22 1.59
CA LEU A 105 8.46 18.07 0.57
C LEU A 105 9.14 17.23 -0.50
N THR A 106 9.08 17.68 -1.76
CA THR A 106 9.82 16.99 -2.82
C THR A 106 11.32 17.29 -2.69
N LYS A 107 12.16 16.39 -3.23
CA LYS A 107 13.61 16.62 -3.26
C LYS A 107 13.97 17.90 -4.03
N GLN A 108 13.16 18.27 -5.03
CA GLN A 108 13.31 19.51 -5.77
C GLN A 108 12.99 20.74 -4.90
N ASP A 109 11.92 20.70 -4.10
CA ASP A 109 11.57 21.82 -3.20
C ASP A 109 12.68 22.07 -2.18
N ILE A 110 13.22 20.99 -1.60
CA ILE A 110 14.35 21.04 -0.66
C ILE A 110 15.58 21.64 -1.37
N ALA A 111 15.87 21.18 -2.59
CA ALA A 111 17.01 21.66 -3.36
C ALA A 111 16.90 23.15 -3.70
N ARG A 112 15.72 23.61 -4.11
CA ARG A 112 15.41 25.02 -4.38
C ARG A 112 15.56 25.87 -3.11
N ALA A 113 15.04 25.39 -1.98
CA ALA A 113 15.15 26.10 -0.70
C ALA A 113 16.60 26.21 -0.20
N GLU A 114 17.43 25.20 -0.44
CA GLU A 114 18.84 25.19 -0.06
C GLU A 114 19.79 25.80 -1.11
N GLY A 115 19.29 26.15 -2.30
CA GLY A 115 20.11 26.68 -3.41
C GLY A 115 21.13 25.67 -3.96
N VAL A 116 20.81 24.37 -3.93
CA VAL A 116 21.69 23.28 -4.39
C VAL A 116 21.04 22.49 -5.52
N ASP A 117 21.84 21.69 -6.23
CA ASP A 117 21.32 20.74 -7.21
C ASP A 117 20.54 19.60 -6.52
N GLU A 118 19.42 19.17 -7.12
CA GLU A 118 18.58 18.11 -6.56
C GLU A 118 19.34 16.79 -6.36
N LYS A 119 20.34 16.50 -7.20
CA LYS A 119 21.20 15.32 -7.06
C LYS A 119 21.95 15.33 -5.72
N VAL A 120 22.33 16.50 -5.21
CA VAL A 120 22.99 16.65 -3.91
C VAL A 120 22.03 16.30 -2.77
N VAL A 121 20.77 16.71 -2.89
CA VAL A 121 19.71 16.35 -1.92
C VAL A 121 19.45 14.85 -1.97
N ARG A 122 19.26 14.28 -3.16
CA ARG A 122 19.02 12.86 -3.38
C ARG A 122 20.11 11.98 -2.77
N LEU A 123 21.38 12.24 -3.09
CA LEU A 123 22.51 11.48 -2.57
C LEU A 123 22.64 11.60 -1.04
N ALA A 124 22.34 12.76 -0.48
CA ALA A 124 22.37 12.95 0.97
C ALA A 124 21.27 12.16 1.68
N ILE A 125 20.05 12.14 1.12
CA ILE A 125 18.93 11.35 1.65
C ILE A 125 19.26 9.86 1.57
N GLU A 126 19.73 9.35 0.42
CA GLU A 126 20.10 7.94 0.27
C GLU A 126 21.18 7.50 1.27
N ARG A 127 22.22 8.33 1.47
CA ARG A 127 23.27 8.06 2.46
C ARG A 127 22.75 8.12 3.89
N GLY A 128 21.90 9.11 4.18
CA GLY A 128 21.27 9.24 5.49
C GLY A 128 20.38 8.04 5.82
N LEU A 129 19.61 7.52 4.86
CA LEU A 129 18.79 6.32 5.04
C LEU A 129 19.65 5.07 5.32
N ARG A 130 20.75 4.87 4.59
CA ARG A 130 21.69 3.76 4.89
C ARG A 130 22.32 3.87 6.28
N ASN A 131 22.60 5.08 6.74
CA ASN A 131 23.11 5.30 8.09
C ASN A 131 22.04 5.07 9.15
N LEU A 132 20.80 5.50 8.88
CA LEU A 132 19.65 5.25 9.75
C LEU A 132 19.42 3.74 9.92
N GLU A 133 19.47 2.97 8.83
CA GLU A 133 19.37 1.51 8.85
C GLU A 133 20.44 0.89 9.78
N LYS A 134 21.70 1.34 9.70
CA LYS A 134 22.78 0.86 10.57
C LYS A 134 22.57 1.24 12.04
N ILE A 135 22.00 2.41 12.31
CA ILE A 135 21.69 2.85 13.68
C ILE A 135 20.58 1.97 14.26
N LEU A 136 19.48 1.79 13.52
CA LEU A 136 18.32 1.02 13.96
C LEU A 136 18.63 -0.47 14.15
N LYS A 137 19.45 -1.06 13.27
CA LYS A 137 19.92 -2.45 13.41
C LYS A 137 20.81 -2.72 14.63
N LYS A 138 21.27 -1.70 15.35
CA LYS A 138 22.00 -1.89 16.62
C LYS A 138 21.06 -1.94 17.83
N PHE A 139 19.81 -1.54 17.67
CA PHE A 139 18.80 -1.53 18.72
C PHE A 139 17.88 -2.76 18.68
N LEU A 140 17.81 -3.42 17.52
CA LEU A 140 17.19 -4.74 17.32
C LEU A 140 18.23 -5.84 17.53
#